data_AF-A0A7C3H7H2-F1
#
_entry.id   AF-A0A7C3H7H2-F1
#
_cell.length_a   1.000
_cell.length_b   1.000
_cell.length_c   1.000
_cell.angle_alpha   90.00
_cell.angle_beta   90.00
_cell.angle_gamma   90.00
#
_symmetry.space_group_name_H-M   'P 1'
#
loop_
_entity.id
_entity.type
_entity.pdbx_description
1 polymer ?
#
loop_
_entity_poly.entity_id
_entity_poly.type
_entity_poly.pdbx_seq_one_letter_code
_entity_poly.pdbx_strand_id
1 'polypeptide(L)'
;MTSRKKLVAFAAFVFLVAGCASTSRIKPPKLVEKAELIYPLEAKLQHIQGDVLVGMSVGVDGTVQDVQVLRSSGFPILDEAAIDYASKLRFRPATIDDRPVASHTQMLLKFRLRRGEVFPANWVENVRSLQNELRKARGERRRKLLQQLLESYIAFARYAERQPDPSLGYKVKLVVSPAVRERWKWFWGRDPASFAVLDDFLQRTDEPGLVSIAENELYSLLLEATQRVRARLSRQRDPDERDRQMLASLETYLDQHFQQFRRQP
;
A
#
# COMPACT_ATOMS: atom_id res chain seq x y z
N MET A 1 -74.48 38.91 -59.02
CA MET A 1 -74.43 39.43 -57.63
C MET A 1 -73.93 38.31 -56.72
N THR A 2 -72.61 38.08 -56.65
CA THR A 2 -71.69 38.56 -55.60
C THR A 2 -72.02 38.11 -54.17
N SER A 3 -71.36 37.01 -53.78
CA SER A 3 -70.61 36.77 -52.53
C SER A 3 -71.26 37.07 -51.17
N ARG A 4 -71.25 36.06 -50.28
CA ARG A 4 -70.43 36.07 -49.05
C ARG A 4 -70.45 34.71 -48.36
N LYS A 5 -69.29 34.02 -48.39
CA LYS A 5 -68.96 32.88 -47.54
C LYS A 5 -68.73 33.38 -46.12
N LYS A 6 -69.40 32.80 -45.11
CA LYS A 6 -69.08 33.04 -43.69
C LYS A 6 -68.20 31.91 -43.17
N LEU A 7 -66.94 32.24 -42.94
CA LEU A 7 -65.98 31.46 -42.15
C LEU A 7 -66.39 31.60 -40.67
N VAL A 8 -66.54 30.50 -39.93
CA VAL A 8 -66.59 30.52 -38.46
C VAL A 8 -65.36 29.79 -37.98
N ALA A 9 -64.50 30.53 -37.30
CA ALA A 9 -63.19 30.11 -36.81
C ALA A 9 -63.32 29.20 -35.57
N PHE A 10 -62.49 28.16 -35.54
CA PHE A 10 -62.29 27.27 -34.41
C PHE A 10 -61.44 27.99 -33.35
N ALA A 11 -62.01 28.33 -32.19
CA ALA A 11 -61.26 28.91 -31.08
C ALA A 11 -60.54 27.80 -30.32
N ALA A 12 -59.21 27.71 -30.48
CA ALA A 12 -58.36 26.86 -29.65
C ALA A 12 -58.14 27.54 -28.30
N PHE A 13 -58.71 26.96 -27.24
CA PHE A 13 -58.49 27.38 -25.86
C PHE A 13 -57.15 26.81 -25.37
N VAL A 14 -56.08 27.59 -25.48
CA VAL A 14 -54.77 27.24 -24.91
C VAL A 14 -54.82 27.47 -23.41
N PHE A 15 -54.97 26.39 -22.63
CA PHE A 15 -54.77 26.41 -21.18
C PHE A 15 -53.27 26.56 -20.90
N LEU A 16 -52.85 27.79 -20.56
CA LEU A 16 -51.50 28.06 -20.10
C LEU A 16 -51.39 27.64 -18.64
N VAL A 17 -51.09 26.37 -18.39
CA VAL A 17 -50.71 25.91 -17.05
C VAL A 17 -49.30 26.42 -16.77
N ALA A 18 -49.20 27.60 -16.17
CA ALA A 18 -47.96 28.09 -15.59
C ALA A 18 -47.66 27.30 -14.31
N GLY A 19 -47.14 26.09 -14.48
CA GLY A 19 -46.54 25.33 -13.38
C GLY A 19 -45.24 26.00 -12.98
N CYS A 20 -45.22 26.73 -11.86
CA CYS A 20 -43.98 27.10 -11.17
C CYS A 20 -43.34 25.83 -10.58
N ALA A 21 -42.65 25.05 -11.41
CA ALA A 21 -41.71 24.06 -10.93
C ALA A 21 -40.47 24.79 -10.41
N SER A 22 -40.47 25.21 -9.15
CA SER A 22 -39.22 25.59 -8.49
C SER A 22 -38.43 24.30 -8.23
N THR A 23 -37.55 23.95 -9.16
CA THR A 23 -36.62 22.84 -8.97
C THR A 23 -35.57 23.27 -7.95
N SER A 24 -35.68 22.81 -6.70
CA SER A 24 -34.64 23.08 -5.69
C SER A 24 -33.30 22.53 -6.17
N ARG A 25 -32.23 23.31 -5.97
CA ARG A 25 -30.88 22.90 -6.37
C ARG A 25 -30.23 22.13 -5.23
N ILE A 26 -30.30 20.81 -5.31
CA ILE A 26 -29.66 19.90 -4.37
C ILE A 26 -28.21 19.64 -4.80
N LYS A 27 -27.25 19.80 -3.88
CA LYS A 27 -25.86 19.39 -4.06
C LYS A 27 -25.51 18.31 -3.02
N PRO A 28 -24.99 17.14 -3.42
CA PRO A 28 -24.64 16.07 -2.49
C PRO A 28 -23.40 16.44 -1.65
N PRO A 29 -23.14 15.75 -0.52
CA PRO A 29 -21.94 15.98 0.26
C PRO A 29 -20.70 15.60 -0.57
N LYS A 30 -19.61 16.34 -0.38
CA LYS A 30 -18.36 16.13 -1.13
C LYS A 30 -17.21 15.84 -0.18
N LEU A 31 -16.54 14.70 -0.33
CA LEU A 31 -15.37 14.35 0.45
C LEU A 31 -14.26 15.41 0.27
N VAL A 32 -13.75 15.97 1.37
CA VAL A 32 -12.71 17.01 1.35
C VAL A 32 -11.41 16.57 2.02
N GLU A 33 -11.49 15.72 3.03
CA GLU A 33 -10.32 15.16 3.70
C GLU A 33 -10.41 13.65 3.71
N LYS A 34 -9.35 13.01 3.23
CA LYS A 34 -9.23 11.55 3.17
C LYS A 34 -8.28 11.11 4.26
N ALA A 35 -8.73 10.20 5.11
CA ALA A 35 -7.84 9.40 5.92
C ALA A 35 -7.07 8.40 5.04
N GLU A 36 -6.05 7.75 5.60
CA GLU A 36 -5.41 6.59 4.98
C GLU A 36 -6.23 5.32 5.28
N LEU A 37 -6.54 4.53 4.25
CA LEU A 37 -7.21 3.23 4.42
C LEU A 37 -6.16 2.19 4.79
N ILE A 38 -6.11 1.82 6.07
CA ILE A 38 -5.17 0.82 6.58
C ILE A 38 -5.71 -0.59 6.28
N TYR A 39 -4.90 -1.40 5.61
CA TYR A 39 -5.20 -2.81 5.39
C TYR A 39 -4.65 -3.62 6.58
N PRO A 40 -5.51 -4.30 7.37
CA PRO A 40 -5.07 -5.05 8.55
C PRO A 40 -4.00 -6.08 8.23
N LEU A 41 -2.98 -6.18 9.09
CA LEU A 41 -1.83 -7.05 8.86
C LEU A 41 -2.25 -8.52 8.77
N GLU A 42 -3.14 -8.96 9.66
CA GLU A 42 -3.65 -10.31 9.72
C GLU A 42 -4.42 -10.65 8.43
N ALA A 43 -5.20 -9.70 7.90
CA ALA A 43 -5.91 -9.87 6.64
C ALA A 43 -4.94 -9.97 5.44
N LYS A 44 -3.84 -9.20 5.44
CA LYS A 44 -2.76 -9.35 4.44
C LYS A 44 -2.11 -10.73 4.52
N LEU A 45 -1.75 -11.19 5.72
CA LEU A 45 -1.10 -12.48 5.94
C LEU A 45 -1.98 -13.66 5.52
N GLN A 46 -3.30 -13.55 5.76
CA GLN A 46 -4.28 -14.56 5.41
C GLN A 46 -4.84 -14.41 3.98
N HIS A 47 -4.31 -13.48 3.18
CA HIS A 47 -4.76 -13.20 1.81
C HIS A 47 -6.26 -12.86 1.69
N ILE A 48 -6.85 -12.36 2.77
CA ILE A 48 -8.27 -12.01 2.88
C ILE A 48 -8.53 -10.74 2.07
N GLN A 49 -9.43 -10.80 1.09
CA GLN A 49 -9.82 -9.68 0.23
C GLN A 49 -11.34 -9.59 0.17
N GLY A 50 -11.87 -8.41 -0.17
CA GLY A 50 -13.30 -8.23 -0.35
C GLY A 50 -13.70 -6.77 -0.46
N ASP A 51 -14.99 -6.54 -0.64
CA ASP A 51 -15.56 -5.20 -0.71
C ASP A 51 -16.45 -4.96 0.51
N VAL A 52 -16.26 -3.83 1.17
CA VAL A 52 -17.13 -3.38 2.25
C VAL A 52 -17.90 -2.17 1.77
N LEU A 53 -19.23 -2.21 1.84
CA LEU A 53 -20.07 -1.04 1.61
C LEU A 53 -20.41 -0.44 2.98
N VAL A 54 -19.93 0.76 3.24
CA VAL A 54 -20.23 1.50 4.46
C VAL A 54 -21.25 2.61 4.17
N GLY A 55 -22.19 2.80 5.09
CA GLY A 55 -23.13 3.91 5.13
C GLY A 55 -22.76 4.84 6.28
N MET A 56 -22.94 6.13 6.09
CA MET A 56 -22.62 7.14 7.11
C MET A 56 -23.51 8.37 6.99
N SER A 57 -23.73 9.04 8.12
CA SER A 57 -24.38 10.34 8.22
C SER A 57 -23.32 11.45 8.14
N VAL A 58 -23.55 12.43 7.27
CA VAL A 58 -22.74 13.66 7.16
C VAL A 58 -23.53 14.80 7.79
N GLY A 59 -22.98 15.37 8.87
CA GLY A 59 -23.55 16.52 9.56
C GLY A 59 -23.50 17.80 8.74
N VAL A 60 -24.24 18.82 9.18
CA VAL A 60 -24.26 20.16 8.55
C VAL A 60 -22.90 20.86 8.60
N ASP A 61 -22.01 20.44 9.49
CA ASP A 61 -20.64 20.90 9.65
C ASP A 61 -19.62 20.07 8.84
N GLY A 62 -20.09 19.01 8.16
CA GLY A 62 -19.23 18.12 7.38
C GLY A 62 -18.56 16.99 8.18
N THR A 63 -18.91 16.83 9.46
CA THR A 63 -18.43 15.71 10.29
C THR A 63 -19.18 14.42 9.94
N VAL A 64 -18.51 13.29 10.09
CA VAL A 64 -19.10 11.96 9.88
C VAL A 64 -19.62 11.40 11.20
N GLN A 65 -20.83 10.85 11.17
CA GLN A 65 -21.56 10.25 12.28
C GLN A 65 -22.23 8.95 11.81
N ASP A 66 -22.66 8.10 12.74
CA ASP A 66 -23.46 6.88 12.47
C ASP A 66 -22.91 5.98 11.35
N VAL A 67 -21.61 5.66 11.42
CA VAL A 67 -20.97 4.77 10.45
C VAL A 67 -21.42 3.33 10.69
N GLN A 68 -21.93 2.69 9.64
CA GLN A 68 -22.37 1.30 9.69
C GLN A 68 -22.01 0.54 8.42
N VAL A 69 -21.85 -0.78 8.55
CA VAL A 69 -21.62 -1.67 7.40
C VAL A 69 -22.97 -2.00 6.78
N LEU A 70 -23.21 -1.52 5.56
CA LEU A 70 -24.38 -1.85 4.75
C LEU A 70 -24.21 -3.18 4.01
N ARG A 71 -22.95 -3.53 3.69
CA ARG A 71 -22.58 -4.82 3.09
C ARG A 71 -21.21 -5.23 3.57
N SER A 72 -21.16 -6.37 4.26
CA SER A 72 -19.91 -6.97 4.72
C SER A 72 -19.08 -7.52 3.56
N SER A 73 -17.76 -7.53 3.71
CA SER A 73 -16.85 -8.27 2.82
C SER A 73 -16.89 -9.79 3.04
N GLY A 74 -17.62 -10.27 4.04
CA GLY A 74 -17.57 -11.64 4.55
C GLY A 74 -16.46 -11.88 5.59
N PHE A 75 -15.73 -10.83 6.00
CA PHE A 75 -14.61 -10.92 6.93
C PHE A 75 -14.66 -9.76 7.94
N PRO A 76 -14.95 -10.01 9.23
CA PRO A 76 -15.10 -8.96 10.24
C PRO A 76 -13.90 -8.01 10.33
N ILE A 77 -12.68 -8.53 10.14
CA ILE A 77 -11.46 -7.74 10.18
C ILE A 77 -11.40 -6.63 9.11
N LEU A 78 -11.99 -6.84 7.93
CA LEU A 78 -12.08 -5.81 6.89
C LEU A 78 -13.24 -4.84 7.17
N ASP A 79 -14.33 -5.34 7.73
CA ASP A 79 -15.50 -4.55 8.11
C ASP A 79 -15.14 -3.54 9.22
N GLU A 80 -14.38 -3.94 10.23
CA GLU A 80 -13.87 -3.07 11.29
C GLU A 80 -12.93 -1.99 10.75
N ALA A 81 -11.99 -2.37 9.88
CA ALA A 81 -11.07 -1.43 9.23
C ALA A 81 -11.81 -0.39 8.37
N ALA A 82 -12.90 -0.81 7.72
CA ALA A 82 -13.77 0.05 6.94
C ALA A 82 -14.51 1.08 7.81
N ILE A 83 -15.01 0.67 8.99
CA ILE A 83 -15.66 1.58 9.95
C ILE A 83 -14.65 2.60 10.48
N ASP A 84 -13.48 2.15 10.93
CA ASP A 84 -12.42 3.01 11.45
C ASP A 84 -11.99 4.06 10.41
N TYR A 85 -11.77 3.64 9.16
CA TYR A 85 -11.48 4.55 8.05
C TYR A 85 -12.58 5.61 7.83
N ALA A 86 -13.84 5.16 7.72
CA ALA A 86 -14.96 6.04 7.40
C ALA A 86 -15.23 7.07 8.50
N SER A 87 -15.05 6.69 9.77
CA SER A 87 -15.22 7.59 10.92
C SER A 87 -14.27 8.79 10.93
N LYS A 88 -13.12 8.68 10.25
CA LYS A 88 -12.06 9.70 10.19
C LYS A 88 -12.19 10.65 9.00
N LEU A 89 -13.20 10.47 8.15
CA LEU A 89 -13.40 11.31 6.97
C LEU A 89 -13.99 12.67 7.32
N ARG A 90 -13.74 13.66 6.45
CA ARG A 90 -14.44 14.95 6.47
C ARG A 90 -15.03 15.28 5.12
N PHE A 91 -16.25 15.83 5.14
CA PHE A 91 -17.01 16.21 3.97
C PHE A 91 -17.27 17.71 3.96
N ARG A 92 -17.50 18.25 2.78
CA ARG A 92 -18.37 19.41 2.61
C ARG A 92 -19.80 18.90 2.69
N PRO A 93 -20.68 19.49 3.52
CA PRO A 93 -22.05 19.03 3.68
C PRO A 93 -22.83 19.12 2.37
N ALA A 94 -23.93 18.37 2.28
CA ALA A 94 -24.89 18.54 1.20
C ALA A 94 -25.56 19.92 1.31
N THR A 95 -26.05 20.47 0.21
CA THR A 95 -26.84 21.71 0.24
C THR A 95 -28.17 21.58 -0.49
N ILE A 96 -29.18 22.29 -0.01
CA ILE A 96 -30.43 22.56 -0.73
C ILE A 96 -30.51 24.08 -0.87
N ASP A 97 -30.55 24.57 -2.11
CA ASP A 97 -30.54 26.01 -2.41
C ASP A 97 -29.41 26.74 -1.66
N ASP A 98 -28.22 26.14 -1.72
CA ASP A 98 -26.97 26.61 -1.11
C ASP A 98 -26.94 26.64 0.44
N ARG A 99 -27.98 26.11 1.12
CA ARG A 99 -27.98 25.93 2.57
C ARG A 99 -27.52 24.53 2.97
N PRO A 100 -26.56 24.37 3.89
CA PRO A 100 -26.07 23.07 4.31
C PRO A 100 -27.16 22.27 5.03
N VAL A 101 -27.27 20.99 4.69
CA VAL A 101 -28.22 20.05 5.29
C VAL A 101 -27.49 18.76 5.66
N ALA A 102 -27.92 18.13 6.75
CA ALA A 102 -27.48 16.78 7.09
C ALA A 102 -27.92 15.81 5.99
N SER A 103 -27.09 14.83 5.70
CA SER A 103 -27.34 13.90 4.59
C SER A 103 -26.74 12.54 4.86
N HIS A 104 -27.30 11.50 4.24
CA HIS A 104 -26.72 10.16 4.27
C HIS A 104 -25.92 9.93 2.99
N THR A 105 -24.79 9.25 3.13
CA THR A 105 -23.96 8.83 1.99
C THR A 105 -23.42 7.42 2.22
N GLN A 106 -22.95 6.80 1.15
CA GLN A 106 -22.35 5.47 1.20
C GLN A 106 -21.05 5.43 0.39
N MET A 107 -20.12 4.58 0.82
CA MET A 107 -18.82 4.41 0.18
C MET A 107 -18.49 2.93 0.04
N LEU A 108 -18.10 2.51 -1.17
CA LEU A 108 -17.58 1.17 -1.43
C LEU A 108 -16.07 1.16 -1.24
N LEU A 109 -15.61 0.47 -0.20
CA LEU A 109 -14.19 0.26 0.08
C LEU A 109 -13.77 -1.08 -0.49
N LYS A 110 -12.76 -1.05 -1.37
CA LYS A 110 -12.25 -2.25 -2.04
C LYS A 110 -10.95 -2.67 -1.39
N PHE A 111 -10.99 -3.72 -0.57
CA PHE A 111 -9.80 -4.39 -0.09
C PHE A 111 -9.35 -5.37 -1.18
N ARG A 112 -8.35 -4.95 -1.94
CA ARG A 112 -7.70 -5.76 -2.96
C ARG A 112 -6.22 -5.79 -2.69
N LEU A 113 -5.68 -7.00 -2.66
CA LEU A 113 -4.26 -7.21 -2.87
C LEU A 113 -4.07 -7.02 -4.38
N ARG A 114 -3.26 -6.05 -4.80
CA ARG A 114 -3.16 -5.75 -6.24
C ARG A 114 -2.55 -6.96 -6.95
N ARG A 115 -3.12 -7.32 -8.11
CA ARG A 115 -2.59 -8.42 -8.92
C ARG A 115 -1.38 -7.90 -9.70
N GLY A 116 -0.22 -8.53 -9.50
CA GLY A 116 1.11 -7.96 -9.72
C GLY A 116 1.87 -7.71 -8.41
N GLU A 117 1.15 -7.80 -7.29
CA GLU A 117 1.64 -7.67 -5.92
C GLU A 117 1.30 -8.92 -5.08
N VAL A 118 1.64 -10.11 -5.60
CA VAL A 118 1.59 -11.34 -4.80
C VAL A 118 2.97 -11.95 -4.81
N PHE A 119 3.75 -11.54 -3.83
CA PHE A 119 4.93 -12.31 -3.46
C PHE A 119 4.47 -13.66 -2.88
N PRO A 120 5.07 -14.81 -3.24
CA PRO A 120 4.53 -16.11 -2.90
C PRO A 120 4.21 -16.22 -1.40
N ALA A 121 2.97 -16.58 -1.07
CA ALA A 121 2.51 -16.74 0.32
C ALA A 121 3.46 -17.64 1.12
N ASN A 122 3.93 -18.69 0.45
CA ASN A 122 4.82 -19.72 0.93
C ASN A 122 6.31 -19.40 0.76
N TRP A 123 6.70 -18.15 0.50
CA TRP A 123 8.11 -17.84 0.24
C TRP A 123 9.01 -18.19 1.43
N VAL A 124 8.57 -17.93 2.66
CA VAL A 124 9.35 -18.25 3.86
C VAL A 124 9.61 -19.75 3.93
N GLU A 125 8.57 -20.56 3.67
CA GLU A 125 8.64 -22.02 3.64
C GLU A 125 9.55 -22.50 2.51
N ASN A 126 9.42 -21.94 1.31
CA ASN A 126 10.26 -22.27 0.16
C ASN A 126 11.74 -21.97 0.42
N VAL A 127 12.04 -20.78 0.96
CA VAL A 127 13.40 -20.39 1.34
C VAL A 127 13.95 -21.33 2.40
N ARG A 128 13.18 -21.64 3.44
CA ARG A 128 13.60 -22.58 4.49
C ARG A 128 13.84 -23.97 3.93
N SER A 129 13.03 -24.42 2.97
CA SER A 129 13.26 -25.69 2.25
C SER A 129 14.59 -25.66 1.51
N LEU A 130 14.84 -24.62 0.70
CA LEU A 130 16.10 -24.43 -0.03
C LEU A 130 17.30 -24.42 0.93
N GLN A 131 17.22 -23.64 2.02
CA GLN A 131 18.26 -23.57 3.04
C GLN A 131 18.53 -24.92 3.71
N ASN A 132 17.48 -25.71 3.96
CA ASN A 132 17.61 -27.03 4.55
C ASN A 132 18.25 -28.04 3.58
N GLU A 133 17.83 -28.03 2.30
CA GLU A 133 18.45 -28.87 1.27
C GLU A 133 19.93 -28.51 1.05
N LEU A 134 20.26 -27.22 1.08
CA LEU A 134 21.62 -26.72 0.92
C LEU A 134 22.60 -27.29 1.96
N ARG A 135 22.16 -27.55 3.19
CA ARG A 135 23.02 -28.12 4.25
C ARG A 135 23.67 -29.44 3.82
N LYS A 136 22.92 -30.26 3.08
CA LYS A 136 23.32 -31.62 2.67
C LYS A 136 23.87 -31.66 1.24
N ALA A 137 23.43 -30.75 0.38
CA ALA A 137 23.84 -30.72 -1.02
C ALA A 137 25.34 -30.44 -1.20
N ARG A 138 25.94 -31.01 -2.25
CA ARG A 138 27.33 -30.80 -2.68
C ARG A 138 27.39 -30.65 -4.21
N GLY A 139 28.53 -30.17 -4.72
CA GLY A 139 28.81 -30.05 -6.16
C GLY A 139 27.71 -29.30 -6.93
N GLU A 140 27.36 -29.82 -8.11
CA GLU A 140 26.40 -29.18 -9.02
C GLU A 140 25.01 -28.98 -8.39
N ARG A 141 24.53 -29.95 -7.58
CA ARG A 141 23.23 -29.81 -6.90
C ARG A 141 23.25 -28.64 -5.93
N ARG A 142 24.34 -28.46 -5.16
CA ARG A 142 24.49 -27.31 -4.26
C ARG A 142 24.49 -26.01 -5.03
N ARG A 143 25.24 -25.93 -6.13
CA ARG A 143 25.30 -24.74 -6.99
C ARG A 143 23.92 -24.35 -7.54
N LYS A 144 23.13 -25.33 -8.02
CA LYS A 144 21.74 -25.09 -8.49
C LYS A 144 20.83 -24.57 -7.37
N LEU A 145 20.92 -25.14 -6.17
CA LEU A 145 20.15 -24.67 -5.02
C LEU A 145 20.56 -23.26 -4.56
N LEU A 146 21.85 -22.94 -4.60
CA LEU A 146 22.35 -21.60 -4.30
C LEU A 146 21.84 -20.58 -5.32
N GLN A 147 21.83 -20.94 -6.60
CA GLN A 147 21.26 -20.11 -7.66
C GLN A 147 19.76 -19.86 -7.42
N GLN A 148 18.98 -20.90 -7.13
CA GLN A 148 17.55 -20.76 -6.82
C GLN A 148 17.30 -19.88 -5.60
N LEU A 149 18.12 -20.03 -4.55
CA LEU A 149 18.03 -19.20 -3.36
C LEU A 149 18.33 -17.73 -3.67
N LEU A 150 19.40 -17.46 -4.43
CA LEU A 150 19.79 -16.11 -4.84
C LEU A 150 18.70 -15.45 -5.70
N GLU A 151 18.17 -16.15 -6.69
CA GLU A 151 17.08 -15.67 -7.55
C GLU A 151 15.83 -15.34 -6.71
N SER A 152 15.49 -16.19 -5.75
CA SER A 152 14.38 -15.98 -4.82
C SER A 152 14.59 -14.73 -3.93
N TYR A 153 15.81 -14.53 -3.43
CA TYR A 153 16.18 -13.39 -2.61
C TYR A 153 16.15 -12.08 -3.39
N ILE A 154 16.73 -12.04 -4.59
CA ILE A 154 16.71 -10.86 -5.46
C ILE A 154 15.27 -10.50 -5.84
N ALA A 155 14.45 -11.49 -6.20
CA ALA A 155 13.05 -11.27 -6.53
C ALA A 155 12.27 -10.68 -5.34
N PHE A 156 12.48 -11.21 -4.13
CA PHE A 156 11.91 -10.64 -2.91
C PHE A 156 12.36 -9.21 -2.66
N ALA A 157 13.67 -8.97 -2.76
CA ALA A 157 14.22 -7.68 -2.40
C ALA A 157 13.68 -6.58 -3.32
N ARG A 158 13.71 -6.81 -4.64
CA ARG A 158 13.14 -5.90 -5.63
C ARG A 158 11.63 -5.71 -5.47
N TYR A 159 10.91 -6.74 -5.07
CA TYR A 159 9.49 -6.63 -4.72
C TYR A 159 9.28 -5.66 -3.55
N ALA A 160 10.03 -5.86 -2.46
CA ALA A 160 9.94 -5.04 -1.26
C ALA A 160 10.37 -3.57 -1.50
N GLU A 161 11.29 -3.31 -2.43
CA GLU A 161 11.70 -1.94 -2.78
C GLU A 161 10.62 -1.17 -3.56
N ARG A 162 9.89 -1.86 -4.45
CA ARG A 162 8.81 -1.23 -5.22
C ARG A 162 7.59 -0.92 -4.35
N GLN A 163 7.40 -1.70 -3.29
CA GLN A 163 6.29 -1.58 -2.35
C GLN A 163 6.81 -1.67 -0.91
N PRO A 164 7.33 -0.56 -0.37
CA PRO A 164 7.84 -0.55 0.99
C PRO A 164 6.71 -0.81 1.98
N ASP A 165 6.62 -2.04 2.49
CA ASP A 165 5.71 -2.43 3.55
C ASP A 165 6.55 -2.96 4.73
N PRO A 166 6.56 -2.28 5.90
CA PRO A 166 7.34 -2.70 7.07
C PRO A 166 7.06 -4.15 7.52
N SER A 167 5.89 -4.70 7.22
CA SER A 167 5.55 -6.10 7.52
C SER A 167 6.39 -7.11 6.74
N LEU A 168 6.93 -6.73 5.57
CA LEU A 168 7.83 -7.59 4.80
C LEU A 168 9.15 -7.83 5.56
N GLY A 169 9.56 -6.90 6.43
CA GLY A 169 10.71 -7.09 7.31
C GLY A 169 10.55 -8.26 8.28
N TYR A 170 9.31 -8.62 8.65
CA TYR A 170 9.07 -9.84 9.43
C TYR A 170 9.44 -11.10 8.65
N LYS A 171 9.10 -11.17 7.35
CA LYS A 171 9.46 -12.30 6.48
C LYS A 171 10.97 -12.45 6.34
N VAL A 172 11.70 -11.34 6.18
CA VAL A 172 13.18 -11.34 6.17
C VAL A 172 13.75 -11.94 7.46
N LYS A 173 13.28 -11.47 8.62
CA LYS A 173 13.76 -11.97 9.93
C LYS A 173 13.55 -13.47 10.12
N LEU A 174 12.55 -14.06 9.47
CA LEU A 174 12.26 -15.49 9.58
C LEU A 174 13.24 -16.39 8.81
N VAL A 175 14.00 -15.84 7.87
CA VAL A 175 14.87 -16.62 6.98
C VAL A 175 16.37 -16.28 7.12
N VAL A 176 16.72 -15.12 7.67
CA VAL A 176 18.12 -14.72 7.85
C VAL A 176 18.72 -15.19 9.18
N SER A 177 20.05 -15.32 9.22
CA SER A 177 20.81 -15.76 10.38
C SER A 177 20.65 -14.83 11.60
N PRO A 178 20.87 -15.32 12.84
CA PRO A 178 20.90 -14.44 14.02
C PRO A 178 21.90 -13.28 13.90
N ALA A 179 23.06 -13.52 13.29
CA ALA A 179 24.08 -12.49 13.08
C ALA A 179 23.58 -11.36 12.18
N VAL A 180 22.88 -11.70 11.09
CA VAL A 180 22.26 -10.71 10.19
C VAL A 180 21.11 -9.97 10.89
N ARG A 181 20.30 -10.67 11.71
CA ARG A 181 19.24 -10.04 12.50
C ARG A 181 19.77 -8.98 13.46
N GLU A 182 20.87 -9.27 14.13
CA GLU A 182 21.49 -8.33 15.05
C GLU A 182 22.12 -7.15 14.31
N ARG A 183 22.84 -7.40 13.21
CA ARG A 183 23.47 -6.36 12.39
C ARG A 183 22.48 -5.31 11.89
N TRP A 184 21.31 -5.75 11.46
CA TRP A 184 20.27 -4.86 10.90
C TRP A 184 19.14 -4.54 11.88
N LYS A 185 19.40 -4.63 13.20
CA LYS A 185 18.37 -4.50 14.24
C LYS A 185 17.52 -3.23 14.16
N TRP A 186 18.13 -2.12 13.73
CA TRP A 186 17.47 -0.82 13.67
C TRP A 186 16.38 -0.73 12.60
N PHE A 187 16.43 -1.59 11.57
CA PHE A 187 15.46 -1.59 10.48
C PHE A 187 14.14 -2.27 10.86
N TRP A 188 14.17 -3.27 11.75
CA TRP A 188 13.03 -4.15 11.98
C TRP A 188 11.76 -3.45 12.48
N GLY A 189 10.67 -3.55 11.72
CA GLY A 189 9.41 -2.88 12.05
C GLY A 189 9.37 -1.40 11.69
N ARG A 190 10.36 -0.91 10.93
CA ARG A 190 10.36 0.44 10.37
C ARG A 190 10.55 0.43 8.86
N ASP A 191 11.54 -0.31 8.37
CA ASP A 191 11.77 -0.53 6.94
C ASP A 191 11.87 -2.06 6.68
N PRO A 192 11.58 -2.53 5.46
CA PRO A 192 11.62 -3.96 5.14
C PRO A 192 12.98 -4.63 5.36
N ALA A 193 14.09 -3.86 5.34
CA ALA A 193 15.46 -4.38 5.33
C ALA A 193 15.65 -5.53 4.32
N SER A 194 15.07 -5.34 3.13
CA SER A 194 15.05 -6.30 2.03
C SER A 194 16.46 -6.78 1.66
N PHE A 195 17.44 -5.88 1.65
CA PHE A 195 18.85 -6.16 1.38
C PHE A 195 19.47 -7.19 2.33
N ALA A 196 18.94 -7.37 3.55
CA ALA A 196 19.51 -8.28 4.53
C ALA A 196 19.47 -9.75 4.10
N VAL A 197 18.59 -10.15 3.16
CA VAL A 197 18.63 -11.52 2.61
C VAL A 197 19.87 -11.75 1.75
N LEU A 198 20.39 -10.73 1.06
CA LEU A 198 21.61 -10.86 0.27
C LEU A 198 22.86 -10.86 1.15
N ASP A 199 22.87 -10.06 2.22
CA ASP A 199 23.90 -10.16 3.25
C ASP A 199 23.94 -11.57 3.89
N ASP A 200 22.76 -12.13 4.21
CA ASP A 200 22.65 -13.52 4.68
C ASP A 200 23.14 -14.54 3.64
N PHE A 201 22.90 -14.30 2.36
CA PHE A 201 23.36 -15.17 1.28
C PHE A 201 24.90 -15.20 1.19
N LEU A 202 25.55 -14.04 1.28
CA LEU A 202 27.01 -13.92 1.23
C LEU A 202 27.71 -14.67 2.39
N GLN A 203 27.01 -14.91 3.50
CA GLN A 203 27.54 -15.70 4.62
C GLN A 203 27.44 -17.22 4.39
N ARG A 204 26.74 -17.68 3.34
CA ARG A 204 26.42 -19.09 3.10
C ARG A 204 27.18 -19.72 1.95
N THR A 205 27.91 -18.93 1.17
CA THR A 205 28.57 -19.38 -0.05
C THR A 205 29.80 -18.56 -0.38
N ASP A 206 30.80 -19.24 -0.93
CA ASP A 206 32.01 -18.70 -1.54
C ASP A 206 32.04 -18.88 -3.07
N GLU A 207 30.97 -19.45 -3.67
CA GLU A 207 30.80 -19.62 -5.13
C GLU A 207 30.97 -18.30 -5.89
N PRO A 208 32.12 -18.06 -6.57
CA PRO A 208 32.51 -16.72 -7.00
C PRO A 208 31.49 -16.01 -7.90
N GLY A 209 30.92 -16.75 -8.87
CA GLY A 209 29.94 -16.19 -9.79
C GLY A 209 28.63 -15.76 -9.12
N LEU A 210 28.20 -16.45 -8.06
CA LEU A 210 26.99 -16.08 -7.31
C LEU A 210 27.29 -14.98 -6.30
N VAL A 211 28.47 -14.99 -5.70
CA VAL A 211 28.95 -13.93 -4.79
C VAL A 211 28.97 -12.59 -5.49
N SER A 212 29.58 -12.48 -6.68
CA SER A 212 29.62 -11.19 -7.40
C SER A 212 28.23 -10.65 -7.77
N ILE A 213 27.28 -11.53 -8.12
CA ILE A 213 25.89 -11.10 -8.39
C ILE A 213 25.24 -10.58 -7.10
N ALA A 214 25.37 -11.32 -5.99
CA ALA A 214 24.80 -10.94 -4.71
C ALA A 214 25.40 -9.63 -4.16
N GLU A 215 26.72 -9.44 -4.30
CA GLU A 215 27.43 -8.22 -3.92
C GLU A 215 26.94 -7.00 -4.68
N ASN A 216 26.80 -7.10 -6.01
CA ASN A 216 26.31 -6.01 -6.84
C ASN A 216 24.88 -5.60 -6.45
N GLU A 217 23.98 -6.56 -6.32
CA GLU A 217 22.60 -6.28 -5.92
C GLU A 217 22.52 -5.75 -4.49
N LEU A 218 23.31 -6.29 -3.56
CA LEU A 218 23.37 -5.81 -2.18
C LEU A 218 23.86 -4.36 -2.12
N TYR A 219 24.92 -4.03 -2.85
CA TYR A 219 25.46 -2.67 -2.93
C TYR A 219 24.40 -1.68 -3.42
N SER A 220 23.71 -1.99 -4.52
CA SER A 220 22.63 -1.15 -5.05
C SER A 220 21.52 -0.92 -4.02
N LEU A 221 21.02 -1.98 -3.38
CA LEU A 221 19.95 -1.87 -2.38
C LEU A 221 20.38 -1.09 -1.13
N LEU A 222 21.64 -1.22 -0.70
CA LEU A 222 22.18 -0.47 0.43
C LEU A 222 22.29 1.03 0.10
N LEU A 223 22.69 1.38 -1.13
CA LEU A 223 22.72 2.78 -1.58
C LEU A 223 21.31 3.37 -1.61
N GLU A 224 20.33 2.64 -2.15
CA GLU A 224 18.93 3.07 -2.17
C GLU A 224 18.38 3.27 -0.76
N ALA A 225 18.63 2.31 0.15
CA ALA A 225 18.25 2.44 1.55
C ALA A 225 18.92 3.65 2.21
N THR A 226 20.21 3.89 1.94
CA THR A 226 20.97 5.04 2.47
C THR A 226 20.35 6.35 2.01
N GLN A 227 20.03 6.47 0.72
CA GLN A 227 19.38 7.67 0.17
C GLN A 227 18.01 7.91 0.79
N ARG A 228 17.20 6.85 0.97
CA ARG A 228 15.89 6.96 1.63
C ARG A 228 16.01 7.43 3.08
N VAL A 229 16.89 6.83 3.88
CA VAL A 229 17.07 7.22 5.29
C VAL A 229 17.60 8.65 5.39
N ARG A 230 18.57 9.05 4.55
CA ARG A 230 19.05 10.44 4.48
C ARG A 230 17.93 11.43 4.11
N ALA A 231 17.13 11.11 3.11
CA ALA A 231 15.99 11.93 2.70
C ALA A 231 14.91 12.04 3.79
N ARG A 232 14.75 10.99 4.61
CA ARG A 232 13.85 11.01 5.77
C ARG A 232 14.39 11.90 6.88
N LEU A 233 15.67 11.76 7.23
CA LEU A 233 16.35 12.59 8.25
C LEU A 233 16.35 14.08 7.88
N SER A 234 16.60 14.43 6.61
CA SER A 234 16.67 15.84 6.18
C SER A 234 15.32 16.58 6.25
N ARG A 235 14.21 15.84 6.30
CA ARG A 235 12.85 16.39 6.44
C ARG A 235 12.43 16.55 7.90
N GLN A 236 13.18 15.99 8.85
CA GLN A 236 12.83 16.01 10.27
C GLN A 236 13.36 17.29 10.92
N ARG A 237 12.51 17.95 11.71
CA ARG A 237 12.89 19.13 12.50
C ARG A 237 13.76 18.75 13.71
N ASP A 238 13.49 17.60 14.31
CA ASP A 238 14.31 16.95 15.33
C ASP A 238 14.57 15.50 14.85
N PRO A 239 15.79 15.16 14.41
CA PRO A 239 16.03 13.88 13.77
C PRO A 239 15.90 12.69 14.74
N ASP A 240 15.12 11.67 14.37
CA ASP A 240 14.91 10.46 15.15
C ASP A 240 16.23 9.67 15.33
N GLU A 241 16.58 9.38 16.58
CA GLU A 241 17.79 8.62 16.91
C GLU A 241 17.82 7.27 16.20
N ARG A 242 16.67 6.63 16.03
CA ARG A 242 16.59 5.36 15.31
C ARG A 242 17.00 5.50 13.84
N ASP A 243 16.57 6.56 13.17
CA ASP A 243 16.95 6.82 11.78
C ASP A 243 18.45 7.16 11.66
N ARG A 244 19.04 7.84 12.67
CA ARG A 244 20.50 8.06 12.73
C ARG A 244 21.25 6.73 12.85
N GLN A 245 20.81 5.84 13.73
CA GLN A 245 21.41 4.52 13.91
C GLN A 245 21.27 3.66 12.64
N MET A 246 20.14 3.75 11.93
CA MET A 246 19.96 3.09 10.63
C MET A 246 20.97 3.60 9.60
N LEU A 247 21.13 4.92 9.47
CA LEU A 247 22.06 5.52 8.53
C LEU A 247 23.51 5.12 8.86
N ALA A 248 23.92 5.25 10.12
CA ALA A 248 25.26 4.86 10.56
C ALA A 248 25.56 3.38 10.28
N SER A 249 24.57 2.50 10.47
CA SER A 249 24.71 1.06 10.17
C SER A 249 24.94 0.80 8.68
N LEU A 250 24.21 1.50 7.80
CA LEU A 250 24.38 1.37 6.34
C LEU A 250 25.74 1.89 5.89
N GLU A 251 26.13 3.08 6.34
CA GLU A 251 27.39 3.71 5.97
C GLU A 251 28.59 2.88 6.43
N THR A 252 28.58 2.42 7.68
CA THR A 252 29.62 1.54 8.24
C THR A 252 29.75 0.25 7.43
N TYR A 253 28.63 -0.38 7.06
CA TYR A 253 28.65 -1.63 6.30
C TYR A 253 29.17 -1.42 4.87
N LEU A 254 28.74 -0.35 4.20
CA LEU A 254 29.26 0.04 2.88
C LEU A 254 30.77 0.34 2.94
N ASP A 255 31.23 1.01 3.99
CA ASP A 255 32.66 1.31 4.21
C ASP A 255 33.49 0.07 4.47
N GLN A 256 32.95 -0.95 5.13
CA GLN A 256 33.69 -2.17 5.45
C GLN A 256 33.74 -3.15 4.28
N HIS A 257 32.65 -3.26 3.51
CA HIS A 257 32.47 -4.34 2.54
C HIS A 257 32.54 -3.91 1.07
N PHE A 258 32.35 -2.62 0.77
CA PHE A 258 32.16 -2.16 -0.61
C PHE A 258 33.06 -0.98 -1.01
N GLN A 259 34.22 -0.78 -0.36
CA GLN A 259 35.14 0.30 -0.73
C GLN A 259 35.58 0.27 -2.20
N GLN A 260 35.71 -0.93 -2.76
CA GLN A 260 36.09 -1.13 -4.16
C GLN A 260 35.06 -0.54 -5.15
N PHE A 261 33.78 -0.48 -4.77
CA PHE A 261 32.71 0.05 -5.61
C PHE A 261 32.60 1.58 -5.59
N ARG A 262 33.22 2.26 -4.60
CA ARG A 262 33.28 3.74 -4.56
C ARG A 262 34.29 4.33 -5.55
N ARG A 263 35.17 3.51 -6.14
CA ARG A 263 36.25 3.96 -7.02
C ARG A 263 35.94 3.82 -8.51
N GLN A 264 34.73 3.38 -8.87
CA GLN A 264 34.30 3.39 -10.26
C GLN A 264 33.78 4.79 -10.61
N PRO A 265 34.38 5.46 -11.61
CA PRO A 265 34.06 6.85 -11.98
C PRO A 265 32.64 7.00 -12.56
#